data_AF-A0A2G8RQ53-F1
#
_entry.id   AF-A0A2G8RQ53-F1
#
_cell.length_a   1.000
_cell.length_b   1.000
_cell.length_c   1.000
_cell.angle_alpha   90.00
_cell.angle_beta   90.00
_cell.angle_gamma   90.00
#
_symmetry.space_group_name_H-M   'P 1'
#
loop_
_entity.id
_entity.type
_entity.pdbx_description
1 polymer ?
#
loop_
_entity_poly.entity_id
_entity_poly.type
_entity_poly.pdbx_seq_one_letter_code
_entity_poly.pdbx_strand_id
1 'polypeptide(L)'
;MLAVPQPVFKIADELSTAQAALAAAEAQIATAEAAHDLLQQQLDEAAAAAQAPLGPGDQLNGPQIPRPTGPSWSIRELMQVTPSEYAEIQRTVRSLVIRASLDWTDNFRCQDPDKLATLFRAACAAHPILQCYTNNWATAAIAHQYMQNKRKHAYKQGYISKRRAHHVGDEN
;
A
#
# COMPACT_ATOMS: atom_id res chain seq x y z
N MET A 1 4.94 24.06 -82.94
CA MET A 1 5.80 24.89 -82.07
C MET A 1 5.69 24.35 -80.66
N LEU A 2 6.81 23.87 -80.11
CA LEU A 2 6.96 23.19 -78.83
C LEU A 2 6.93 24.17 -77.65
N ALA A 3 6.23 23.84 -76.57
CA ALA A 3 6.42 24.47 -75.26
C ALA A 3 6.09 23.48 -74.12
N VAL A 4 7.14 22.92 -73.52
CA VAL A 4 7.22 22.25 -72.20
C VAL A 4 8.38 23.01 -71.52
N PRO A 5 8.36 23.44 -70.22
CA PRO A 5 7.98 22.64 -69.04
C PRO A 5 7.33 23.42 -67.85
N GLN A 6 6.21 22.95 -67.30
CA GLN A 6 5.62 23.48 -66.05
C GLN A 6 5.61 22.53 -64.80
N PRO A 7 6.61 21.68 -64.52
CA PRO A 7 6.66 20.94 -63.24
C PRO A 7 7.63 21.51 -62.18
N VAL A 8 8.57 22.40 -62.53
CA VAL A 8 9.72 22.72 -61.65
C VAL A 8 9.35 23.67 -60.49
N PHE A 9 8.41 24.60 -60.71
CA PHE A 9 8.01 25.57 -59.67
C PHE A 9 7.20 24.94 -58.52
N LYS A 10 6.39 23.91 -58.81
CA LYS A 10 5.62 23.20 -57.77
C LYS A 10 6.52 22.43 -56.82
N ILE A 11 7.57 21.79 -57.36
CA ILE A 11 8.54 21.02 -56.57
C ILE A 11 9.35 21.93 -55.65
N ALA A 12 9.71 23.14 -56.10
CA ALA A 12 10.42 24.10 -55.27
C ALA A 12 9.57 24.62 -54.09
N ASP A 13 8.26 24.84 -54.31
CA ASP A 13 7.33 25.29 -53.29
C ASP A 13 7.02 24.16 -52.27
N GLU A 14 6.87 22.93 -52.75
CA GLU A 14 6.74 21.73 -51.91
C GLU A 14 8.00 21.45 -51.07
N LEU A 15 9.20 21.66 -51.63
CA LEU A 15 10.45 21.56 -50.88
C LEU A 15 10.58 22.66 -49.81
N SER A 16 10.16 23.88 -50.12
CA SER A 16 10.19 24.99 -49.16
C SER A 16 9.22 24.77 -48.00
N THR A 17 8.01 24.30 -48.29
CA THR A 17 7.03 23.95 -47.25
C THR A 17 7.46 22.74 -46.41
N ALA A 18 8.07 21.72 -47.02
CA ALA A 18 8.62 20.58 -46.28
C ALA A 18 9.79 20.99 -45.37
N GLN A 19 10.67 21.89 -45.81
CA GLN A 19 11.75 22.43 -45.00
C GLN A 19 11.24 23.26 -43.81
N ALA A 20 10.19 24.07 -44.02
CA ALA A 20 9.56 24.81 -42.93
C ALA A 20 8.89 23.86 -41.90
N ALA A 21 8.29 22.76 -42.35
CA ALA A 21 7.70 21.75 -41.47
C ALA A 21 8.76 20.99 -40.65
N LEU A 22 9.92 20.68 -41.24
CA LEU A 22 11.04 20.07 -40.51
C LEU A 22 11.61 20.98 -39.43
N ALA A 23 11.83 22.27 -39.75
CA ALA A 23 12.29 23.25 -38.77
C ALA A 23 11.29 23.43 -37.60
N ALA A 24 9.98 23.41 -37.91
CA ALA A 24 8.95 23.47 -36.88
C ALA A 24 8.90 22.20 -36.01
N ALA A 25 9.10 21.02 -36.61
CA ALA A 25 9.15 19.75 -35.88
C ALA A 25 10.39 19.65 -34.98
N GLU A 26 11.56 20.09 -35.46
CA GLU A 26 12.79 20.16 -34.66
C GLU A 26 12.63 21.10 -33.46
N ALA A 27 11.98 22.25 -33.64
CA ALA A 27 11.66 23.15 -32.54
C ALA A 27 10.73 22.49 -31.51
N GLN A 28 9.72 21.73 -31.96
CA GLN A 28 8.82 21.00 -31.06
C GLN A 28 9.56 19.89 -30.29
N ILE A 29 10.45 19.14 -30.95
CA ILE A 29 11.28 18.12 -30.31
C ILE A 29 12.18 18.76 -29.24
N ALA A 30 12.86 19.86 -29.55
CA ALA A 30 13.70 20.57 -28.58
C ALA A 30 12.89 21.07 -27.36
N THR A 31 11.65 21.56 -27.59
CA THR A 31 10.78 21.95 -26.46
C THR A 31 10.29 20.76 -25.64
N ALA A 32 10.03 19.61 -26.28
CA ALA A 32 9.60 18.40 -25.61
C ALA A 32 10.73 17.76 -24.80
N GLU A 33 11.96 17.76 -25.31
CA GLU A 33 13.15 17.31 -24.61
C GLU A 33 13.44 18.18 -23.38
N ALA A 34 13.36 19.51 -23.51
CA ALA A 34 13.51 20.41 -22.37
C ALA A 34 12.44 20.18 -21.28
N ALA A 35 11.20 19.87 -21.67
CA ALA A 35 10.14 19.51 -20.72
C ALA A 35 10.39 18.14 -20.06
N HIS A 36 10.91 17.18 -20.82
CA HIS A 36 11.28 15.87 -20.31
C HIS A 36 12.43 15.95 -19.30
N ASP A 37 13.46 16.73 -19.59
CA ASP A 37 14.61 16.93 -18.68
C ASP A 37 14.18 17.60 -17.37
N LEU A 38 13.26 18.56 -17.43
CA LEU A 38 12.71 19.22 -16.24
C LEU A 38 11.89 18.23 -15.39
N LEU A 39 11.06 17.40 -16.02
CA LEU A 39 10.32 16.34 -15.32
C LEU A 39 11.27 15.30 -14.71
N GLN A 40 12.32 14.90 -15.43
CA GLN A 40 13.31 13.95 -14.93
C GLN A 40 14.06 14.52 -13.72
N GLN A 41 14.46 15.80 -13.76
CA GLN A 41 15.05 16.49 -12.61
C GLN A 41 14.11 16.53 -11.41
N GLN A 42 12.81 16.80 -11.61
CA GLN A 42 11.83 16.77 -10.51
C GLN A 42 11.65 15.37 -9.92
N LEU A 43 11.68 14.33 -10.76
CA LEU A 43 11.62 12.94 -10.30
C LEU A 43 12.88 12.54 -9.53
N ASP A 44 14.06 12.95 -10.00
CA ASP A 44 15.33 12.67 -9.32
C ASP A 44 15.47 13.45 -8.01
N GLU A 45 14.99 14.70 -7.95
CA GLU A 45 14.95 15.50 -6.71
C GLU A 45 13.93 14.94 -5.71
N ALA A 46 12.75 14.51 -6.17
CA ALA A 46 11.76 13.83 -5.33
C ALA A 46 12.27 12.45 -4.87
N ALA A 47 12.99 11.72 -5.73
CA ALA A 47 13.61 10.45 -5.39
C ALA A 47 14.78 10.64 -4.42
N ALA A 48 15.56 11.72 -4.54
CA ALA A 48 16.62 12.08 -3.60
C ALA A 48 16.06 12.53 -2.25
N ALA A 49 14.95 13.30 -2.25
CA ALA A 49 14.22 13.65 -1.03
C ALA A 49 13.60 12.41 -0.34
N ALA A 50 13.13 11.43 -1.12
CA ALA A 50 12.65 10.15 -0.61
C ALA A 50 13.78 9.18 -0.20
N GLN A 51 14.98 9.35 -0.75
CA GLN A 51 16.20 8.58 -0.43
C GLN A 51 17.11 9.29 0.58
N ALA A 52 16.68 10.40 1.17
CA ALA A 52 17.26 10.85 2.44
C ALA A 52 17.32 9.62 3.34
N PRO A 53 18.50 9.27 3.87
CA PRO A 53 18.67 8.01 4.56
C PRO A 53 17.66 7.98 5.70
N LEU A 54 16.65 7.13 5.55
CA LEU A 54 15.94 6.54 6.66
C LEU A 54 17.04 5.85 7.46
N GLY A 55 17.65 6.61 8.37
CA GLY A 55 18.52 6.05 9.38
C GLY A 55 17.79 4.88 10.03
N PRO A 56 18.51 3.86 10.51
CA PRO A 56 17.91 2.67 11.12
C PRO A 56 17.28 2.99 12.51
N GLY A 57 16.39 3.98 12.57
CA GLY A 57 15.96 4.58 13.83
C GLY A 57 14.94 5.71 13.76
N ASP A 58 14.36 6.08 12.60
CA ASP A 58 13.19 6.98 12.60
C ASP A 58 11.91 6.20 12.96
N GLN A 59 11.98 5.50 14.10
CA GLN A 59 10.81 5.32 14.93
C GLN A 59 10.43 6.75 15.34
N LEU A 60 9.26 7.22 14.91
CA LEU A 60 8.67 8.44 15.45
C LEU A 60 8.85 8.40 16.98
N ASN A 61 9.72 9.28 17.46
CA ASN A 61 10.35 9.28 18.78
C ASN A 61 9.36 9.77 19.86
N GLY A 62 8.11 9.31 19.77
CA GLY A 62 7.07 9.48 20.76
C GLY A 62 7.16 8.40 21.84
N PRO A 63 6.56 8.62 23.01
CA PRO A 63 6.50 7.61 24.06
C PRO A 63 5.87 6.33 23.51
N GLN A 64 6.66 5.27 23.37
CA GLN A 64 6.17 3.98 22.92
C GLN A 64 5.17 3.44 23.94
N ILE A 65 3.92 3.23 23.53
CA ILE A 65 2.88 2.72 24.41
C ILE A 65 3.08 1.20 24.54
N PRO A 66 3.50 0.70 25.72
CA PRO A 66 3.76 -0.72 25.90
C PRO A 66 2.46 -1.51 25.86
N ARG A 67 2.58 -2.80 25.58
CA ARG A 67 1.42 -3.70 25.62
C ARG A 67 0.93 -3.80 27.07
N PRO A 68 -0.38 -3.60 27.32
CA PRO A 68 -0.97 -3.82 28.65
C PRO A 68 -0.78 -5.26 29.12
N THR A 69 -0.46 -5.44 30.39
CA THR A 69 -0.44 -6.76 31.03
C THR A 69 -1.61 -6.82 32.01
N GLY A 70 -2.72 -7.45 31.61
CA GLY A 70 -3.92 -7.54 32.44
C GLY A 70 -5.03 -8.41 31.82
N PRO A 71 -5.94 -8.97 32.65
CA PRO A 71 -6.91 -9.98 32.22
C PRO A 71 -8.09 -9.43 31.40
N SER A 72 -8.37 -8.12 31.44
CA SER A 72 -9.49 -7.52 30.71
C SER A 72 -9.21 -6.06 30.38
N TRP A 73 -8.82 -5.79 29.14
CA TRP A 73 -8.61 -4.43 28.65
C TRP A 73 -9.31 -4.24 27.31
N SER A 74 -9.85 -3.04 27.10
CA SER A 74 -10.40 -2.62 25.81
C SER A 74 -9.29 -2.08 24.93
N ILE A 75 -9.13 -2.65 23.74
CA ILE A 75 -8.13 -2.20 22.76
C ILE A 75 -8.28 -0.68 22.50
N ARG A 76 -9.52 -0.21 22.42
CA ARG A 76 -9.83 1.20 22.16
C ARG A 76 -9.40 2.12 23.29
N GLU A 77 -9.67 1.75 24.54
CA GLU A 77 -9.33 2.57 25.71
C GLU A 77 -7.83 2.77 25.84
N LEU A 78 -7.05 1.74 25.53
CA LEU A 78 -5.59 1.79 25.61
C LEU A 78 -4.94 2.48 24.42
N MET A 79 -5.58 2.46 23.27
CA MET A 79 -5.10 3.25 22.13
C MET A 79 -5.32 4.75 22.33
N GLN A 80 -6.17 5.17 23.29
CA GLN A 80 -6.53 6.56 23.55
C GLN A 80 -7.05 7.32 22.31
N VAL A 81 -7.67 6.60 21.38
CA VAL A 81 -8.20 7.15 20.12
C VAL A 81 -9.70 7.44 20.22
N THR A 82 -10.17 8.38 19.40
CA THR A 82 -11.60 8.66 19.27
C THR A 82 -12.34 7.44 18.69
N PRO A 83 -13.64 7.28 18.96
CA PRO A 83 -14.40 6.15 18.42
C PRO A 83 -14.45 6.12 16.88
N SER A 84 -14.43 7.28 16.23
CA SER A 84 -14.37 7.41 14.77
C SER A 84 -13.02 6.91 14.22
N GLU A 85 -11.91 7.41 14.75
CA GLU A 85 -10.55 6.98 14.33
C GLU A 85 -10.36 5.47 14.56
N TYR A 86 -10.83 4.97 15.69
CA TYR A 86 -10.77 3.54 15.98
C TYR A 86 -11.53 2.72 14.93
N ALA A 87 -12.72 3.15 14.51
CA ALA A 87 -13.51 2.48 13.49
C ALA A 87 -12.81 2.50 12.11
N GLU A 88 -12.15 3.60 11.76
CA GLU A 88 -11.37 3.73 10.53
C GLU A 88 -10.14 2.82 10.52
N ILE A 89 -9.38 2.82 11.62
CA ILE A 89 -8.23 1.92 11.82
C ILE A 89 -8.70 0.47 11.72
N GLN A 90 -9.79 0.11 12.42
CA GLN A 90 -10.35 -1.23 12.34
C GLN A 90 -10.73 -1.63 10.92
N ARG A 91 -11.42 -0.75 10.18
CA ARG A 91 -11.81 -1.02 8.79
C ARG A 91 -10.59 -1.24 7.90
N THR A 92 -9.57 -0.41 8.08
CA THR A 92 -8.31 -0.49 7.33
C THR A 92 -7.59 -1.80 7.62
N VAL A 93 -7.37 -2.13 8.89
CA VAL A 93 -6.70 -3.37 9.31
C VAL A 93 -7.47 -4.60 8.81
N ARG A 94 -8.80 -4.62 8.90
CA ARG A 94 -9.61 -5.74 8.35
C ARG A 94 -9.42 -5.91 6.84
N SER A 95 -9.39 -4.79 6.11
CA SER A 95 -9.15 -4.81 4.67
C SER A 95 -7.75 -5.33 4.35
N LEU A 96 -6.76 -4.95 5.14
CA LEU A 96 -5.38 -5.44 5.01
C LEU A 96 -5.26 -6.94 5.34
N VAL A 97 -5.97 -7.44 6.35
CA VAL A 97 -6.01 -8.88 6.66
C VAL A 97 -6.51 -9.69 5.46
N ILE A 98 -7.56 -9.20 4.80
CA ILE A 98 -8.12 -9.83 3.60
C ILE A 98 -7.11 -9.75 2.44
N ARG A 99 -6.52 -8.58 2.19
CA ARG A 99 -5.54 -8.37 1.11
C ARG A 99 -4.28 -9.22 1.30
N ALA A 100 -3.80 -9.36 2.54
CA ALA A 100 -2.66 -10.20 2.88
C ALA A 100 -2.98 -11.71 2.79
N SER A 101 -4.24 -12.09 2.53
CA SER A 101 -4.67 -13.49 2.46
C SER A 101 -4.26 -14.31 3.67
N LEU A 102 -4.42 -13.73 4.87
CA LEU A 102 -4.16 -14.40 6.14
C LEU A 102 -5.24 -15.46 6.40
N ASP A 103 -4.81 -16.63 6.88
CA ASP A 103 -5.73 -17.72 7.17
C ASP A 103 -6.37 -17.53 8.54
N TRP A 104 -7.65 -17.17 8.53
CA TRP A 104 -8.45 -16.96 9.74
C TRP A 104 -8.85 -18.27 10.44
N THR A 105 -8.69 -19.42 9.79
CA THR A 105 -8.95 -20.74 10.40
C THR A 105 -7.84 -21.12 11.40
N ASP A 106 -6.62 -20.70 11.13
CA ASP A 106 -5.44 -20.96 11.95
C ASP A 106 -5.18 -19.93 13.04
N ASN A 107 -4.39 -20.30 14.05
CA ASN A 107 -4.01 -19.39 15.12
C ASN A 107 -3.15 -18.24 14.61
N PHE A 108 -3.31 -17.06 15.20
CA PHE A 108 -2.56 -15.85 14.81
C PHE A 108 -1.03 -16.05 14.91
N ARG A 109 -0.58 -16.89 15.84
CA ARG A 109 0.85 -17.25 16.02
C ARG A 109 1.41 -18.18 14.94
N CYS A 110 0.55 -18.89 14.22
CA CYS A 110 0.92 -19.84 13.18
C CYS A 110 0.85 -19.22 11.78
N GLN A 111 0.53 -17.93 11.69
CA GLN A 111 0.49 -17.23 10.42
C GLN A 111 1.89 -17.05 9.85
N ASP A 112 1.95 -16.99 8.52
CA ASP A 112 3.17 -16.69 7.78
C ASP A 112 3.78 -15.35 8.25
N PRO A 113 5.04 -15.35 8.73
CA PRO A 113 5.70 -14.15 9.24
C PRO A 113 5.85 -13.07 8.17
N ASP A 114 6.01 -13.42 6.90
CA ASP A 114 6.19 -12.46 5.81
C ASP A 114 4.88 -11.72 5.50
N LYS A 115 3.75 -12.43 5.58
CA LYS A 115 2.41 -11.84 5.45
C LYS A 115 2.09 -10.92 6.62
N LEU A 116 2.47 -11.32 7.84
CA LEU A 116 2.31 -10.48 9.03
C LEU A 116 3.17 -9.21 8.93
N ALA A 117 4.43 -9.33 8.51
CA ALA A 117 5.31 -8.18 8.30
C ALA A 117 4.73 -7.22 7.25
N THR A 118 4.20 -7.75 6.15
CA THR A 118 3.53 -6.95 5.10
C THR A 118 2.31 -6.23 5.66
N LEU A 119 1.48 -6.91 6.47
CA LEU A 119 0.33 -6.31 7.12
C LEU A 119 0.73 -5.17 8.06
N PHE A 120 1.76 -5.36 8.89
CA PHE A 120 2.22 -4.33 9.82
C PHE A 120 2.77 -3.11 9.08
N ARG A 121 3.60 -3.30 8.05
CA ARG A 121 4.12 -2.21 7.23
C ARG A 121 3.00 -1.44 6.54
N ALA A 122 2.02 -2.13 5.95
CA ALA A 122 0.89 -1.50 5.30
C ALA A 122 -0.03 -0.75 6.28
N ALA A 123 -0.22 -1.28 7.49
CA ALA A 123 -1.00 -0.63 8.54
C ALA A 123 -0.32 0.65 9.04
N CYS A 124 0.99 0.61 9.29
CA CYS A 124 1.79 1.77 9.69
C CYS A 124 1.87 2.84 8.60
N ALA A 125 1.85 2.45 7.33
CA ALA A 125 1.81 3.39 6.19
C ALA A 125 0.43 4.07 6.08
N ALA A 126 -0.66 3.35 6.37
CA ALA A 126 -2.01 3.90 6.31
C ALA A 126 -2.35 4.78 7.52
N HIS A 127 -1.87 4.41 8.72
CA HIS A 127 -2.15 5.11 9.97
C HIS A 127 -0.83 5.30 10.75
N PRO A 128 -0.18 6.47 10.62
CA PRO A 128 1.10 6.74 11.30
C PRO A 128 1.03 6.60 12.82
N ILE A 129 -0.14 6.83 13.43
CA ILE A 129 -0.40 6.66 14.87
C ILE A 129 -0.08 5.23 15.33
N LEU A 130 -0.22 4.23 14.45
CA LEU A 130 0.06 2.84 14.80
C LEU A 130 1.55 2.55 15.07
N GLN A 131 2.45 3.42 14.61
CA GLN A 131 3.89 3.29 14.85
C GLN A 131 4.27 3.57 16.31
N CYS A 132 3.44 4.30 17.05
CA CYS A 132 3.67 4.62 18.46
C CYS A 132 3.48 3.43 19.42
N TYR A 133 2.94 2.31 18.95
CA TYR A 133 2.68 1.14 19.78
C TYR A 133 3.81 0.10 19.68
N THR A 134 4.39 -0.28 20.82
CA THR A 134 5.52 -1.23 20.86
C THR A 134 5.17 -2.56 20.17
N ASN A 135 6.07 -3.07 19.33
CA ASN A 135 5.89 -4.33 18.60
C ASN A 135 4.59 -4.40 17.77
N ASN A 136 4.03 -3.26 17.37
CA ASN A 136 2.76 -3.18 16.63
C ASN A 136 1.59 -3.91 17.33
N TRP A 137 1.60 -3.92 18.68
CA TRP A 137 0.62 -4.71 19.43
C TRP A 137 -0.83 -4.31 19.14
N ALA A 138 -1.08 -3.03 18.87
CA ALA A 138 -2.42 -2.52 18.56
C ALA A 138 -2.95 -3.13 17.26
N THR A 139 -2.15 -3.11 16.20
CA THR A 139 -2.47 -3.73 14.90
C THR A 139 -2.70 -5.22 15.05
N ALA A 140 -1.81 -5.92 15.78
CA ALA A 140 -1.94 -7.34 16.04
C ALA A 140 -3.21 -7.68 16.83
N ALA A 141 -3.58 -6.88 17.84
CA ALA A 141 -4.78 -7.08 18.63
C ALA A 141 -6.06 -6.93 17.78
N ILE A 142 -6.12 -5.90 16.93
CA ILE A 142 -7.27 -5.67 16.03
C ILE A 142 -7.40 -6.80 15.01
N ALA A 143 -6.29 -7.21 14.39
CA ALA A 143 -6.28 -8.31 13.43
C ALA A 143 -6.70 -9.63 14.09
N HIS A 144 -6.16 -9.93 15.27
CA HIS A 144 -6.52 -11.12 16.05
C HIS A 144 -8.01 -11.13 16.43
N GLN A 145 -8.54 -10.00 16.93
CA GLN A 145 -9.96 -9.87 17.26
C GLN A 145 -10.86 -10.13 16.04
N TYR A 146 -10.47 -9.60 14.87
CA TYR A 146 -11.21 -9.84 13.62
C TYR A 146 -11.22 -11.32 13.23
N MET A 147 -10.07 -12.00 13.26
CA MET A 147 -9.97 -13.42 12.92
C MET A 147 -10.77 -14.29 13.88
N GLN A 148 -10.72 -14.00 15.19
CA GLN A 148 -11.54 -14.68 16.19
C GLN A 148 -13.03 -14.51 15.94
N ASN A 149 -13.48 -13.29 15.65
CA ASN A 149 -14.89 -13.01 15.35
C ASN A 149 -15.33 -13.73 14.08
N LYS A 150 -14.49 -13.75 13.04
CA LYS A 150 -14.76 -14.47 11.79
C LYS A 150 -14.88 -15.98 12.03
N ARG A 151 -13.98 -16.55 12.85
CA ARG A 151 -14.05 -17.96 13.24
C ARG A 151 -15.31 -18.29 14.05
N LYS A 152 -15.65 -17.45 15.04
CA LYS A 152 -16.89 -17.60 15.83
C LYS A 152 -18.14 -17.54 14.95
N HIS A 153 -18.16 -16.63 13.97
CA HIS A 153 -19.23 -16.55 12.98
C HIS A 153 -19.29 -17.81 12.11
N ALA A 154 -18.15 -18.30 11.61
CA ALA A 154 -18.08 -19.51 10.81
C ALA A 154 -18.59 -20.75 11.57
N TYR A 155 -18.28 -20.87 12.86
CA TYR A 155 -18.85 -21.93 13.71
C TYR A 155 -20.36 -21.79 13.88
N LYS A 156 -20.87 -20.57 14.04
CA LYS A 156 -22.33 -20.32 14.18
C LYS A 156 -23.08 -20.64 12.88
N GLN A 157 -22.46 -20.38 11.73
CA GLN A 157 -23.03 -20.66 10.41
C GLN A 157 -22.83 -22.10 9.94
N GLY A 158 -22.04 -22.91 10.65
CA GLY A 158 -21.77 -24.30 10.29
C GLY A 158 -20.76 -24.49 9.16
N TYR A 159 -20.08 -23.43 8.70
CA TYR A 159 -19.00 -23.55 7.70
C TYR A 159 -17.78 -24.32 8.20
N ILE A 160 -17.60 -24.36 9.53
CA ILE A 160 -16.54 -25.14 10.19
C ILE A 160 -17.20 -26.03 11.23
N SER A 161 -16.96 -27.33 11.16
CA SER A 161 -17.37 -28.26 12.20
C SER A 161 -16.65 -27.89 13.50
N LYS A 162 -17.37 -27.75 14.61
CA LYS A 162 -16.72 -27.76 15.93
C LYS A 162 -15.84 -29.00 15.98
N ARG A 163 -14.53 -28.82 16.17
CA ARG A 163 -13.64 -29.95 16.47
C ARG A 163 -14.31 -30.68 17.63
N ARG A 164 -14.82 -31.90 17.41
CA ARG A 164 -15.35 -32.70 18.51
C ARG A 164 -14.21 -32.78 19.50
N ALA A 165 -14.42 -32.29 20.71
CA ALA A 165 -13.49 -32.56 21.79
C ALA A 165 -13.31 -34.08 21.80
N HIS A 166 -12.08 -34.54 21.60
CA HIS A 166 -11.76 -35.96 21.68
C HIS A 166 -12.17 -36.41 23.08
N HIS A 167 -13.35 -37.02 23.22
CA HIS A 167 -13.71 -37.79 24.39
C HIS A 167 -12.98 -39.12 24.23
N VAL A 168 -11.70 -39.13 24.61
CA VAL A 168 -10.96 -40.36 24.83
C VAL A 168 -11.38 -40.84 26.21
N GLY A 169 -12.34 -41.76 26.24
CA GLY A 169 -12.85 -42.31 27.48
C GLY A 169 -14.20 -42.97 27.25
N ASP A 170 -14.17 -44.20 26.75
CA ASP A 170 -14.99 -45.33 27.20
C ASP A 170 -15.01 -46.37 26.08
N GLU A 171 -14.12 -47.36 26.12
CA GLU A 171 -14.38 -48.73 25.67
C GLU A 171 -13.51 -49.70 26.50
N ASN A 172 -14.15 -50.16 27.59
CA ASN A 172 -14.10 -51.46 28.29
C ASN A 172 -12.87 -52.37 28.14
#